data_AF-A0A1M7BR51-F1
#
_entry.id   AF-A0A1M7BR51-F1
#
_cell.length_a   1.000
_cell.length_b   1.000
_cell.length_c   1.000
_cell.angle_alpha   90.00
_cell.angle_beta   90.00
_cell.angle_gamma   90.00
#
_symmetry.space_group_name_H-M   'P 1'
#
loop_
_entity.id
_entity.type
_entity.pdbx_description
1 polymer ?
#
loop_
_entity_poly.entity_id
_entity_poly.type
_entity_poly.pdbx_seq_one_letter_code
_entity_poly.pdbx_strand_id
1 'polypeptide(L)'
;MQTLLVVLIVLHVLTGVFWAGSTFVLARTGGASAEHLAFPQFGAAIATMLMGIAVWALALRTVPPIPSLHVLGAGVICAVLAAVVQALALPAVRQLRTRSPDEIAPRRRIAIHQRIAGVLLMITVVSMALWGHI
;
A
#
# COMPACT_ATOMS: atom_id res chain seq x y z
N MET A 1 -22.97 -15.22 0.48
CA MET A 1 -22.36 -13.97 1.01
C MET A 1 -21.03 -14.24 1.70
N GLN A 2 -20.94 -15.24 2.60
CA GLN A 2 -19.70 -15.58 3.29
C GLN A 2 -18.53 -15.93 2.35
N THR A 3 -18.74 -16.71 1.29
CA THR A 3 -17.70 -17.04 0.31
C THR A 3 -17.12 -15.81 -0.40
N LEU A 4 -17.97 -14.85 -0.78
CA LEU A 4 -17.52 -13.61 -1.41
C LEU A 4 -16.67 -12.76 -0.46
N LEU A 5 -17.09 -12.64 0.80
CA LEU A 5 -16.33 -11.92 1.83
C LEU A 5 -14.94 -12.54 2.03
N VAL A 6 -14.87 -13.87 2.13
CA VAL A 6 -13.59 -14.59 2.25
C VAL A 6 -12.68 -14.30 1.05
N VAL A 7 -13.20 -14.38 -0.18
CA VAL A 7 -12.44 -14.08 -1.39
C VAL A 7 -11.93 -12.64 -1.38
N LEU A 8 -12.75 -11.66 -1.01
CA LEU A 8 -12.36 -10.26 -0.95
C LEU A 8 -11.28 -10.00 0.11
N ILE A 9 -11.38 -10.64 1.28
CA ILE A 9 -10.35 -10.55 2.33
C ILE A 9 -9.02 -11.14 1.82
N VAL A 10 -9.05 -12.32 1.20
CA VAL A 10 -7.84 -12.95 0.65
C VAL A 10 -7.20 -12.04 -0.41
N LEU A 11 -7.99 -11.48 -1.34
CA LEU A 11 -7.50 -10.55 -2.35
C LEU A 11 -6.94 -9.26 -1.73
N HIS A 12 -7.62 -8.69 -0.74
CA HIS A 12 -7.14 -7.53 0.01
C HIS A 12 -5.77 -7.80 0.65
N VAL A 13 -5.64 -8.93 1.35
CA VAL A 13 -4.40 -9.31 2.03
C VAL A 13 -3.28 -9.57 1.02
N LEU A 14 -3.52 -10.36 -0.03
CA LEU A 14 -2.47 -10.68 -1.01
C LEU A 14 -1.96 -9.44 -1.73
N THR A 15 -2.86 -8.56 -2.16
CA THR A 15 -2.49 -7.30 -2.83
C THR A 15 -1.80 -6.34 -1.87
N GLY A 16 -2.26 -6.27 -0.62
CA GLY A 16 -1.66 -5.43 0.42
C GLY A 16 -0.25 -5.90 0.81
N VAL A 17 -0.04 -7.21 0.95
CA VAL A 17 1.27 -7.80 1.24
C VAL A 17 2.24 -7.57 0.10
N PHE A 18 1.81 -7.77 -1.16
CA PHE A 18 2.65 -7.47 -2.32
C PHE A 18 3.01 -5.97 -2.37
N TRP A 19 2.02 -5.10 -2.14
CA TRP A 19 2.24 -3.66 -2.13
C TRP A 19 3.26 -3.26 -1.05
N ALA A 20 3.03 -3.62 0.21
CA ALA A 20 3.94 -3.32 1.31
C ALA A 20 5.32 -3.95 1.10
N GLY A 21 5.40 -5.23 0.76
CA GLY A 21 6.66 -5.95 0.57
C GLY A 21 7.53 -5.33 -0.53
N SER A 22 6.94 -5.03 -1.70
CA SER A 22 7.67 -4.36 -2.78
C SER A 22 8.14 -2.95 -2.38
N THR A 23 7.34 -2.21 -1.59
CA THR A 23 7.73 -0.90 -1.05
C THR A 23 8.94 -1.01 -0.12
N PHE A 24 8.96 -1.99 0.79
CA PHE A 24 10.11 -2.23 1.67
C PHE A 24 11.37 -2.60 0.91
N VAL A 25 11.25 -3.49 -0.08
CA VAL A 25 12.38 -3.90 -0.92
C VAL A 25 12.96 -2.67 -1.61
N LEU A 26 12.14 -1.86 -2.29
CA LEU A 26 12.61 -0.64 -2.97
C LEU A 26 13.19 0.40 -2.00
N ALA A 27 12.63 0.54 -0.81
CA ALA A 27 13.15 1.42 0.24
C ALA A 27 14.57 1.03 0.69
N ARG A 28 14.86 -0.28 0.73
CA ARG A 28 16.14 -0.84 1.19
C ARG A 28 17.18 -0.94 0.09
N THR A 29 16.78 -1.20 -1.15
CA THR A 29 17.69 -1.33 -2.31
C THR A 29 17.99 0.00 -3.00
N GLY A 30 17.49 1.13 -2.48
CA GLY A 30 17.74 2.44 -3.08
C GLY A 30 16.92 2.70 -4.35
N GLY A 31 15.75 2.06 -4.48
CA GLY A 31 14.90 2.18 -5.66
C GLY A 31 15.40 1.37 -6.86
N ALA A 32 16.21 0.33 -6.63
CA ALA A 32 16.65 -0.58 -7.69
C ALA A 32 15.43 -1.22 -8.37
N SER A 33 15.41 -1.21 -9.71
CA SER A 33 14.33 -1.79 -10.53
C SER A 33 12.93 -1.20 -10.28
N ALA A 34 12.83 0.01 -9.73
CA ALA A 34 11.54 0.68 -9.50
C ALA A 34 10.75 0.88 -10.80
N GLU A 35 11.41 1.02 -11.94
CA GLU A 35 10.86 1.09 -13.29
C GLU A 35 10.05 -0.15 -13.70
N HIS A 36 10.41 -1.34 -13.21
CA HIS A 36 9.68 -2.58 -13.47
C HIS A 36 8.53 -2.79 -12.49
N LEU A 37 8.70 -2.33 -11.25
CA LEU A 37 7.75 -2.54 -10.16
C LEU A 37 6.69 -1.46 -10.06
N ALA A 38 6.89 -0.26 -10.62
CA ALA A 38 5.98 0.87 -10.39
C ALA A 38 4.55 0.61 -10.85
N PHE A 39 4.35 -0.04 -12.00
CA PHE A 39 2.99 -0.34 -12.48
C PHE A 39 2.33 -1.49 -11.68
N PRO A 40 2.98 -2.65 -11.48
CA PRO A 40 2.45 -3.70 -10.58
C PRO A 40 2.18 -3.20 -9.16
N GLN A 41 3.10 -2.41 -8.59
CA GLN A 41 2.98 -1.87 -7.22
C GLN A 41 1.80 -0.92 -7.10
N PHE A 42 1.62 0.00 -8.07
CA PHE A 42 0.50 0.93 -8.07
C PHE A 42 -0.85 0.22 -8.29
N GLY A 43 -0.88 -0.78 -9.16
CA GLY A 43 -2.05 -1.64 -9.34
C GLY A 43 -2.43 -2.38 -8.06
N ALA A 44 -1.45 -2.92 -7.34
CA ALA A 44 -1.67 -3.57 -6.05
C ALA A 44 -2.17 -2.59 -4.97
N ALA A 45 -1.66 -1.36 -4.93
CA ALA A 45 -2.15 -0.32 -4.02
C ALA A 45 -3.64 -0.03 -4.24
N ILE A 46 -4.04 0.18 -5.50
CA ILE A 46 -5.44 0.39 -5.87
C ILE A 46 -6.29 -0.82 -5.50
N ALA A 47 -5.85 -2.03 -5.86
CA ALA A 47 -6.58 -3.25 -5.57
C ALA A 47 -6.77 -3.44 -4.06
N THR A 48 -5.73 -3.22 -3.25
CA THR A 48 -5.78 -3.30 -1.78
C THR A 48 -6.86 -2.35 -1.26
N MET A 49 -6.86 -1.10 -1.71
CA MET A 49 -7.83 -0.08 -1.27
C MET A 49 -9.27 -0.47 -1.64
N LEU A 50 -9.50 -0.89 -2.89
CA LEU A 50 -10.82 -1.28 -3.39
C LEU A 50 -11.37 -2.49 -2.64
N MET A 51 -10.55 -3.51 -2.43
CA MET A 51 -10.96 -4.70 -1.69
C MET A 51 -11.23 -4.37 -0.22
N GLY A 52 -10.43 -3.50 0.40
CA GLY A 52 -10.65 -3.03 1.77
C GLY A 52 -12.00 -2.29 1.92
N ILE A 53 -12.32 -1.40 0.98
CA ILE A 53 -13.61 -0.71 0.93
C ILE A 53 -14.76 -1.72 0.76
N ALA A 54 -14.60 -2.69 -0.14
CA ALA A 54 -15.61 -3.72 -0.37
C ALA A 54 -15.85 -4.59 0.87
N VAL A 55 -14.79 -5.03 1.55
CA VAL A 55 -14.86 -5.77 2.82
C VAL A 55 -15.57 -4.95 3.88
N TRP A 56 -15.18 -3.68 4.06
CA TRP A 56 -15.81 -2.77 5.01
C TRP A 56 -17.32 -2.61 4.76
N ALA A 57 -17.70 -2.33 3.51
CA ALA A 57 -19.11 -2.13 3.12
C ALA A 57 -19.97 -3.38 3.30
N LEU A 58 -19.40 -4.58 3.08
CA LEU A 58 -20.09 -5.85 3.32
C LEU A 58 -20.16 -6.20 4.80
N ALA A 59 -19.10 -5.96 5.57
CA ALA A 59 -19.03 -6.23 7.00
C ALA A 59 -20.00 -5.35 7.81
N LEU A 60 -20.18 -4.07 7.41
CA LEU A 60 -21.14 -3.12 7.98
C LEU A 60 -22.59 -3.63 7.98
N ARG A 61 -22.95 -4.54 7.08
CA ARG A 61 -24.29 -5.14 7.01
C ARG A 61 -24.51 -6.26 8.03
N THR A 62 -23.44 -6.75 8.64
CA THR A 62 -23.43 -8.00 9.42
C THR A 62 -22.87 -7.87 10.83
N VAL A 63 -22.17 -6.77 11.16
CA VAL A 63 -21.47 -6.60 12.45
C VAL A 63 -21.96 -5.32 13.14
N PRO A 64 -22.30 -5.35 14.45
CA PRO A 64 -22.67 -4.16 15.20
C PRO A 64 -21.51 -3.14 15.24
N PRO A 65 -21.80 -1.83 15.37
CA PRO A 65 -20.78 -0.79 15.35
C PRO A 65 -19.79 -0.96 16.53
N ILE A 66 -18.54 -1.27 16.21
CA ILE A 66 -17.45 -1.51 17.18
C ILE A 66 -16.79 -0.16 17.56
N PRO A 67 -16.49 0.10 18.85
CA PRO A 67 -15.89 1.36 19.32
C PRO A 67 -14.43 1.63 18.88
N SER A 68 -13.75 0.71 18.18
CA SER A 68 -12.33 0.85 17.80
C SER A 68 -12.06 1.55 16.45
N LEU A 69 -13.04 2.31 15.92
CA LEU A 69 -12.95 2.99 14.62
C LEU A 69 -11.73 3.92 14.46
N HIS A 70 -11.22 4.49 15.55
CA HIS A 70 -10.09 5.44 15.49
C HIS A 70 -8.77 4.79 15.06
N VAL A 71 -8.46 3.59 15.57
CA VAL A 71 -7.22 2.88 15.21
C VAL A 71 -7.28 2.45 13.75
N LEU A 72 -8.42 1.90 13.33
CA LEU A 72 -8.64 1.51 11.94
C LEU A 72 -8.60 2.73 11.00
N GLY A 73 -9.23 3.84 11.40
CA GLY A 73 -9.22 5.10 10.64
C GLY A 73 -7.81 5.66 10.44
N ALA A 74 -6.97 5.64 11.49
CA ALA A 74 -5.57 6.03 11.38
C ALA A 74 -4.79 5.16 10.39
N GLY A 75 -5.04 3.84 10.40
CA GLY A 75 -4.45 2.90 9.44
C GLY A 75 -4.84 3.21 7.99
N VAL A 76 -6.11 3.53 7.74
CA VAL A 76 -6.62 3.93 6.42
C VAL A 76 -5.98 5.22 5.94
N ILE A 77 -5.87 6.23 6.81
CA ILE A 77 -5.22 7.51 6.48
C ILE A 77 -3.76 7.26 6.09
N CYS A 78 -3.03 6.43 6.85
CA CYS A 78 -1.65 6.08 6.52
C CYS A 78 -1.52 5.38 5.16
N ALA A 79 -2.46 4.48 4.82
CA ALA A 79 -2.46 3.79 3.54
C ALA A 79 -2.67 4.75 2.37
N VAL A 80 -3.62 5.68 2.50
CA VAL A 80 -3.87 6.71 1.48
C VAL A 80 -2.65 7.61 1.32
N LEU A 81 -2.04 8.06 2.41
CA LEU A 81 -0.81 8.85 2.35
C LEU A 81 0.34 8.09 1.69
N ALA A 82 0.49 6.78 1.97
CA ALA A 82 1.49 5.95 1.33
C ALA A 82 1.29 5.88 -0.19
N ALA A 83 0.04 5.72 -0.64
CA ALA A 83 -0.29 5.72 -2.07
C ALA A 83 0.01 7.07 -2.74
N VAL A 84 -0.31 8.18 -2.08
CA VAL A 84 0.02 9.54 -2.56
C VAL A 84 1.53 9.72 -2.68
N VAL A 85 2.30 9.35 -1.64
CA VAL A 85 3.76 9.44 -1.66
C VAL A 85 4.35 8.60 -2.80
N GLN A 86 3.84 7.40 -3.05
CA GLN A 86 4.29 6.58 -4.18
C GLN A 86 3.91 7.19 -5.54
N ALA A 87 2.71 7.76 -5.66
CA ALA A 87 2.29 8.45 -6.88
C ALA A 87 3.21 9.64 -7.22
N LEU A 88 3.70 10.38 -6.21
CA LEU A 88 4.65 11.48 -6.38
C LEU A 88 6.04 11.02 -6.85
N ALA A 89 6.37 9.74 -6.69
CA ALA A 89 7.59 9.12 -7.23
C ALA A 89 7.46 8.74 -8.71
N LEU A 90 6.24 8.63 -9.25
CA LEU A 90 5.98 8.18 -10.62
C LEU A 90 6.67 9.02 -11.72
N PRO A 91 6.79 10.36 -11.60
CA PRO A 91 7.57 11.15 -12.55
C PRO A 91 9.05 10.77 -12.58
N ALA A 92 9.65 10.48 -11.43
CA ALA A 92 11.06 10.05 -11.35
C ALA A 92 11.24 8.65 -11.97
N VAL A 93 10.25 7.77 -11.82
CA VAL A 93 10.24 6.47 -12.49
C VAL A 93 10.14 6.63 -14.02
N ARG A 94 9.28 7.54 -14.50
CA ARG A 94 9.17 7.84 -15.93
C ARG A 94 10.47 8.37 -16.51
N GLN A 95 11.19 9.21 -15.77
CA GLN A 95 12.52 9.71 -16.16
C GLN A 95 13.55 8.56 -16.29
N LEU A 96 13.56 7.59 -15.37
CA LEU A 96 14.43 6.42 -15.47
C LEU A 96 14.10 5.49 -16.64
N ARG A 97 12.83 5.45 -17.09
CA ARG A 97 12.44 4.68 -18.27
C ARG A 97 12.85 5.33 -19.59
N THR A 98 12.99 6.65 -19.63
CA THR A 98 13.33 7.40 -20.85
C THR A 98 14.81 7.77 -20.95
N ARG A 99 15.55 7.75 -19.84
CA ARG A 99 16.99 8.06 -19.78
C ARG A 99 17.82 6.85 -19.37
N SER A 100 19.14 7.03 -19.30
CA SER A 100 20.05 5.96 -18.87
C SER A 100 19.70 5.48 -17.45
N PRO A 101 19.63 4.15 -17.21
CA PRO A 101 19.30 3.58 -15.91
C PRO A 101 20.32 3.91 -14.80
N ASP A 102 21.48 4.49 -15.13
CA ASP A 102 22.52 4.84 -14.16
C ASP A 102 22.35 6.24 -13.52
N GLU A 103 21.25 6.96 -13.80
CA GLU A 103 21.00 8.24 -13.15
C GLU A 103 20.74 8.08 -11.64
N ILE A 104 21.70 8.55 -10.83
CA ILE A 104 21.68 8.46 -9.36
C ILE A 104 20.56 9.32 -8.74
N ALA A 105 20.28 10.51 -9.29
CA ALA A 105 19.36 11.47 -8.69
C ALA A 105 17.88 11.00 -8.68
N PRO A 106 17.30 10.49 -9.80
CA PRO A 106 15.96 9.93 -9.80
C PRO A 106 15.83 8.70 -8.89
N ARG A 107 16.83 7.81 -8.86
CA ARG A 107 16.85 6.64 -7.96
C ARG A 107 16.81 7.05 -6.49
N ARG A 108 17.63 8.02 -6.08
CA ARG A 108 17.61 8.57 -4.71
C ARG A 108 16.25 9.15 -4.36
N ARG A 109 15.62 9.90 -5.27
CA ARG A 109 14.28 10.45 -5.06
C ARG A 109 13.26 9.33 -4.84
N ILE A 110 13.25 8.30 -5.69
CA ILE A 110 12.35 7.14 -5.55
C ILE A 110 12.57 6.45 -4.19
N ALA A 111 13.82 6.19 -3.81
CA ALA A 111 14.15 5.54 -2.55
C ALA A 111 13.57 6.29 -1.33
N ILE A 112 13.64 7.62 -1.32
CA ILE A 112 13.07 8.45 -0.24
C ILE A 112 11.55 8.26 -0.17
N HIS A 113 10.85 8.34 -1.31
CA HIS A 113 9.39 8.15 -1.34
C HIS A 113 9.01 6.73 -0.87
N GLN A 114 9.74 5.71 -1.29
CA GLN A 114 9.49 4.32 -0.88
C GLN A 114 9.76 4.10 0.62
N ARG A 115 10.74 4.78 1.22
CA ARG A 115 10.97 4.73 2.68
C ARG A 115 9.82 5.36 3.46
N ILE A 116 9.38 6.55 3.06
CA ILE A 116 8.25 7.23 3.70
C ILE A 116 6.98 6.37 3.56
N ALA A 117 6.70 5.89 2.35
CA ALA A 117 5.55 5.01 2.11
C ALA A 117 5.66 3.70 2.91
N GLY A 118 6.86 3.11 3.02
CA GLY A 118 7.08 1.91 3.83
C GLY A 118 6.73 2.12 5.30
N VAL A 119 7.19 3.23 5.90
CA VAL A 119 6.84 3.56 7.29
C VAL A 119 5.33 3.72 7.46
N LEU A 120 4.66 4.42 6.54
CA LEU A 120 3.21 4.57 6.56
C LEU A 120 2.48 3.22 6.44
N LEU A 121 2.93 2.34 5.55
CA LEU A 121 2.36 1.00 5.40
C LEU A 121 2.60 0.11 6.63
N MET A 122 3.73 0.25 7.33
CA MET A 122 3.91 -0.43 8.63
C MET A 122 2.84 0.01 9.63
N ILE A 123 2.60 1.32 9.74
CA ILE A 123 1.58 1.85 10.65
C ILE A 123 0.20 1.31 10.25
N THR A 124 -0.12 1.25 8.95
CA THR A 124 -1.36 0.63 8.44
C THR A 124 -1.48 -0.82 8.87
N VAL A 125 -0.44 -1.65 8.67
CA VAL A 125 -0.48 -3.07 9.02
C VAL A 125 -0.63 -3.27 10.53
N VAL A 126 0.12 -2.50 11.33
CA VAL A 126 0.00 -2.52 12.80
C VAL A 126 -1.40 -2.13 13.24
N SER A 127 -2.01 -1.11 12.63
CA SER A 127 -3.36 -0.67 12.95
C SER A 127 -4.40 -1.75 12.64
N MET A 128 -4.26 -2.46 11.51
CA MET A 128 -5.13 -3.58 11.12
C MET A 128 -4.97 -4.77 12.06
N ALA A 129 -3.73 -5.10 12.45
CA ALA A 129 -3.45 -6.19 13.38
C ALA A 129 -4.01 -5.89 14.78
N LEU A 130 -3.78 -4.67 15.30
CA LEU A 130 -4.30 -4.25 16.60
C LEU A 130 -5.83 -4.29 16.64
N TRP A 131 -6.50 -3.86 15.57
CA TRP A 131 -7.96 -3.94 15.48
C TRP A 131 -8.49 -5.37 15.65
N GLY A 132 -7.78 -6.39 15.18
CA GLY A 132 -8.18 -7.80 15.34
C GLY A 132 -8.08 -8.33 16.78
N HIS A 133 -7.48 -7.58 17.70
CA HIS A 133 -7.22 -7.99 19.09
C HIS A 133 -7.93 -7.12 20.14
N ILE A 134 -8.68 -6.09 19.72
CA ILE A 134 -9.40 -5.13 20.60
C ILE A 134 -10.90 -5.31 20.40
#